data_AF-A0A059CH33-F1
#
_entry.id   AF-A0A059CH33-F1
#
_cell.length_a   1.000
_cell.length_b   1.000
_cell.length_c   1.000
_cell.angle_alpha   90.00
_cell.angle_beta   90.00
_cell.angle_gamma   90.00
#
_symmetry.space_group_name_H-M   'P 1'
#
loop_
_entity.id
_entity.type
_entity.pdbx_description
1 polymer ?
#
loop_
_entity_poly.entity_id
_entity_poly.type
_entity_poly.pdbx_seq_one_letter_code
_entity_poly.pdbx_strand_id
1 'polypeptide(L)'
;MAKSVLLIFFLGLLFTFGAAADPGPLQDFGVAQAGTAVHLPGNTSNAVSSRVTPALAFLLPGRNTLGISMARIDYAPWGFNPPHAYLLATKILIVLEGTVNQNPGVITVANAVFGSIPDIAMDILAKAFQVDKTIVGQIQSKF
;
A
#
# COMPACT_ATOMS: atom_id res chain seq x y z
N MET A 1 -7.12 -30.97 -41.26
CA MET A 1 -7.77 -29.65 -41.11
C MET A 1 -8.37 -29.39 -39.71
N ALA A 2 -8.09 -30.19 -38.65
CA ALA A 2 -8.70 -30.00 -37.33
C ALA A 2 -7.74 -29.46 -36.22
N LYS A 3 -6.43 -29.36 -36.49
CA LYS A 3 -5.45 -28.92 -35.48
C LYS A 3 -5.29 -27.39 -35.38
N SER A 4 -5.59 -26.67 -36.46
CA SER A 4 -5.44 -25.20 -36.51
C SER A 4 -6.64 -24.44 -35.92
N VAL A 5 -7.82 -25.08 -35.84
CA VAL A 5 -9.04 -24.44 -35.31
C VAL A 5 -9.02 -24.39 -33.78
N LEU A 6 -8.42 -25.39 -33.12
CA LEU A 6 -8.28 -25.41 -31.65
C LEU A 6 -7.28 -24.35 -31.14
N LEU A 7 -6.26 -24.02 -31.93
CA LEU A 7 -5.27 -22.99 -31.57
C LEU A 7 -5.87 -21.58 -31.57
N ILE A 8 -6.88 -21.33 -32.41
CA ILE A 8 -7.56 -20.03 -32.49
C ILE A 8 -8.53 -19.84 -31.31
N PHE A 9 -9.14 -20.93 -30.80
CA PHE A 9 -10.01 -20.86 -29.62
C PHE A 9 -9.25 -20.55 -28.32
N PHE A 10 -7.99 -20.99 -28.19
CA PHE A 10 -7.17 -20.67 -27.01
C PHE A 10 -6.51 -19.28 -27.06
N LEU A 11 -6.36 -18.69 -28.25
CA LEU A 11 -5.80 -17.33 -28.39
C LEU A 11 -6.85 -16.23 -28.12
N GLY A 12 -8.14 -16.56 -28.13
CA GLY A 12 -9.25 -15.64 -27.84
C GLY A 12 -9.53 -15.40 -26.36
N LEU A 13 -8.86 -16.12 -25.44
CA LEU A 13 -8.92 -15.87 -24.00
C LEU A 13 -7.78 -14.94 -23.53
N LEU A 14 -7.35 -14.02 -24.40
CA LEU A 14 -6.36 -13.00 -24.05
C LEU A 14 -7.08 -11.77 -23.49
N PHE A 15 -7.07 -11.66 -22.16
CA PHE A 15 -7.23 -10.45 -21.35
C PHE A 15 -8.26 -9.41 -21.82
N THR A 16 -9.47 -9.46 -21.24
CA THR A 16 -10.26 -8.24 -21.09
C THR A 16 -9.57 -7.35 -20.05
N PHE A 17 -8.70 -6.44 -20.50
CA PHE A 17 -8.18 -5.38 -19.64
C PHE A 17 -9.32 -4.40 -19.33
N GLY A 18 -9.95 -4.54 -18.16
CA GLY A 18 -10.77 -3.48 -17.59
C GLY A 18 -9.85 -2.40 -17.03
N ALA A 19 -9.55 -1.37 -17.80
CA ALA A 19 -8.83 -0.20 -17.30
C ALA A 19 -9.83 0.75 -16.63
N ALA A 20 -9.83 0.80 -15.30
CA ALA A 20 -10.46 1.88 -14.56
C ALA A 20 -9.41 2.99 -14.38
N ALA A 21 -9.67 4.16 -14.94
CA ALA A 21 -8.85 5.37 -14.80
C ALA A 21 -9.77 6.56 -14.48
N ASP A 22 -9.21 7.59 -13.87
CA ASP A 22 -9.96 8.82 -13.59
C ASP A 22 -10.45 9.47 -14.90
N PRO A 23 -11.65 10.07 -14.91
CA PRO A 23 -12.12 10.84 -16.06
C PRO A 23 -11.14 11.96 -16.43
N GLY A 24 -11.01 12.23 -17.74
CA GLY A 24 -10.18 13.31 -18.23
C GLY A 24 -10.62 14.69 -17.70
N PRO A 25 -9.69 15.65 -17.56
CA PRO A 25 -10.01 16.99 -17.09
C PRO A 25 -10.93 17.72 -18.07
N LEU A 26 -11.91 18.46 -17.56
CA LEU A 26 -12.80 19.32 -18.35
C LEU A 26 -12.25 20.75 -18.56
N GLN A 27 -11.14 21.07 -17.88
CA GLN A 27 -10.47 22.37 -17.91
C GLN A 27 -9.01 22.21 -17.51
N ASP A 28 -8.15 23.16 -17.88
CA ASP A 28 -6.69 23.04 -17.71
C ASP A 28 -6.25 22.88 -16.24
N PHE A 29 -6.96 23.50 -15.27
CA PHE A 29 -6.65 23.36 -13.84
C PHE A 29 -7.91 23.29 -12.96
N GLY A 30 -7.95 22.33 -12.01
CA GLY A 30 -8.87 22.31 -10.88
C GLY A 30 -8.07 22.35 -9.57
N VAL A 31 -8.34 23.31 -8.68
CA VAL A 31 -7.53 23.56 -7.47
C VAL A 31 -8.36 23.28 -6.20
N ALA A 32 -7.92 22.35 -5.34
CA ALA A 32 -8.43 22.15 -3.96
C ALA A 32 -7.72 23.05 -2.90
N GLN A 33 -7.93 22.88 -1.58
CA GLN A 33 -7.22 23.64 -0.51
C GLN A 33 -5.97 22.87 -0.02
N ALA A 34 -4.85 23.55 0.32
CA ALA A 34 -3.48 22.97 0.34
C ALA A 34 -2.88 22.47 1.68
N GLY A 35 -1.96 21.49 1.60
CA GLY A 35 -0.89 21.20 2.57
C GLY A 35 -0.16 19.84 2.39
N THR A 36 1.11 19.79 1.92
CA THR A 36 1.98 18.58 1.95
C THR A 36 3.42 18.86 2.37
N ALA A 37 4.08 17.88 2.99
CA ALA A 37 5.49 17.94 3.41
C ALA A 37 6.41 16.99 2.59
N VAL A 38 6.12 16.75 1.31
CA VAL A 38 6.88 15.79 0.47
C VAL A 38 8.37 16.17 0.28
N HIS A 39 8.71 17.45 0.47
CA HIS A 39 10.07 17.96 0.38
C HIS A 39 10.95 17.55 1.58
N LEU A 40 10.37 17.08 2.68
CA LEU A 40 11.10 16.63 3.87
C LEU A 40 11.07 15.10 3.96
N PRO A 41 12.15 14.47 4.47
CA PRO A 41 12.10 13.07 4.87
C PRO A 41 11.04 12.83 5.94
N GLY A 42 10.27 11.76 5.79
CA GLY A 42 9.31 11.31 6.80
C GLY A 42 9.99 10.66 8.02
N ASN A 43 9.35 10.73 9.18
CA ASN A 43 9.83 10.06 10.40
C ASN A 43 9.65 8.53 10.32
N THR A 44 10.76 7.81 10.26
CA THR A 44 10.83 6.34 10.19
C THR A 44 10.99 5.67 11.55
N SER A 45 11.02 6.39 12.66
CA SER A 45 11.07 5.83 14.02
C SER A 45 9.70 5.26 14.42
N ASN A 46 9.34 4.13 13.82
CA ASN A 46 8.08 3.42 14.02
C ASN A 46 8.26 1.90 13.80
N ALA A 47 7.24 1.11 14.13
CA ALA A 47 7.29 -0.36 14.10
C ALA A 47 7.61 -0.98 12.72
N VAL A 48 7.34 -0.27 11.62
CA VAL A 48 7.64 -0.74 10.26
C VAL A 48 8.91 -0.12 9.68
N SER A 49 9.53 0.82 10.40
CA SER A 49 10.75 1.52 10.02
C SER A 49 10.68 2.19 8.64
N SER A 50 9.48 2.57 8.21
CA SER A 50 9.21 3.29 6.95
C SER A 50 8.11 4.34 7.14
N ARG A 51 8.06 5.33 6.24
CA ARG A 51 7.04 6.38 6.26
C ARG A 51 6.58 6.70 4.84
N VAL A 52 5.27 6.63 4.60
CA VAL A 52 4.63 7.09 3.35
C VAL A 52 4.13 8.52 3.55
N THR A 53 4.61 9.45 2.75
CA THR A 53 4.20 10.85 2.73
C THR A 53 3.42 11.13 1.44
N PRO A 54 2.07 11.17 1.49
CA PRO A 54 1.24 11.33 0.30
C PRO A 54 1.25 12.75 -0.25
N ALA A 55 1.10 12.85 -1.57
CA ALA A 55 0.94 14.05 -2.38
C ALA A 55 -0.29 13.92 -3.29
N LEU A 56 -1.43 13.64 -2.64
CA LEU A 56 -2.75 13.41 -3.27
C LEU A 56 -3.45 14.75 -3.60
N ALA A 57 -4.48 14.72 -4.46
CA ALA A 57 -5.20 15.93 -4.90
C ALA A 57 -5.79 16.78 -3.75
N PHE A 58 -6.19 16.13 -2.64
CA PHE A 58 -6.65 16.84 -1.44
C PHE A 58 -5.53 17.61 -0.72
N LEU A 59 -4.27 17.24 -0.93
CA LEU A 59 -3.11 17.84 -0.26
C LEU A 59 -2.27 18.72 -1.22
N LEU A 60 -2.30 18.40 -2.52
CA LEU A 60 -1.77 19.19 -3.64
C LEU A 60 -2.91 19.58 -4.58
N PRO A 61 -3.52 20.74 -4.34
CA PRO A 61 -4.68 21.24 -5.06
C PRO A 61 -4.64 21.14 -6.57
N GLY A 62 -3.51 21.51 -7.19
CA GLY A 62 -3.37 21.56 -8.65
C GLY A 62 -3.30 20.20 -9.33
N ARG A 63 -3.47 19.09 -8.60
CA ARG A 63 -3.52 17.72 -9.16
C ARG A 63 -4.94 17.17 -9.26
N ASN A 64 -5.95 17.94 -8.89
CA ASN A 64 -7.34 17.53 -9.13
C ASN A 64 -7.57 17.38 -10.64
N THR A 65 -8.38 16.38 -11.04
CA THR A 65 -8.74 16.05 -12.43
C THR A 65 -7.61 15.64 -13.39
N LEU A 66 -6.35 15.59 -12.95
CA LEU A 66 -5.22 15.21 -13.80
C LEU A 66 -4.96 13.69 -13.86
N GLY A 67 -5.71 12.88 -13.11
CA GLY A 67 -5.57 11.41 -13.10
C GLY A 67 -4.23 10.91 -12.55
N ILE A 68 -3.50 11.74 -11.79
CA ILE A 68 -2.19 11.41 -11.23
C ILE A 68 -2.13 11.61 -9.72
N SER A 69 -1.62 10.60 -9.00
CA SER A 69 -1.28 10.66 -7.58
C SER A 69 0.25 10.52 -7.39
N MET A 70 0.79 10.96 -6.25
CA MET A 70 2.21 10.79 -5.92
C MET A 70 2.33 10.55 -4.41
N ALA A 71 3.37 9.82 -4.01
CA ALA A 71 3.81 9.75 -2.63
C ALA A 71 5.33 9.62 -2.59
N ARG A 72 5.95 10.18 -1.55
CA ARG A 72 7.32 9.88 -1.16
C ARG A 72 7.30 8.76 -0.13
N ILE A 73 8.26 7.85 -0.18
CA ILE A 73 8.42 6.81 0.83
C ILE A 73 9.87 6.86 1.32
N ASP A 74 10.04 7.04 2.63
CA ASP A 74 11.34 7.00 3.30
C ASP A 74 11.46 5.68 4.08
N TYR A 75 12.63 5.04 4.00
CA TYR A 75 12.94 3.78 4.69
C TYR A 75 14.18 3.98 5.56
N ALA A 76 14.12 3.55 6.82
CA ALA A 76 15.33 3.27 7.59
C ALA A 76 15.93 1.93 7.15
N PRO A 77 17.20 1.62 7.51
CA PRO A 77 17.77 0.30 7.28
C PRO A 77 16.85 -0.80 7.81
N TRP A 78 16.59 -1.82 6.98
CA TRP A 78 15.66 -2.94 7.26
C TRP A 78 14.18 -2.57 7.38
N GLY A 79 13.82 -1.30 7.14
CA GLY A 79 12.43 -0.88 7.06
C GLY A 79 11.70 -1.53 5.91
N PHE A 80 10.39 -1.74 6.09
CA PHE A 80 9.53 -2.31 5.06
C PHE A 80 8.24 -1.52 4.94
N ASN A 81 7.66 -1.54 3.75
CA ASN A 81 6.31 -1.05 3.53
C ASN A 81 5.43 -2.28 3.37
N PRO A 82 4.49 -2.54 4.29
CA PRO A 82 3.67 -3.73 4.26
C PRO A 82 3.04 -3.98 2.88
N PRO A 83 2.87 -5.24 2.46
CA PRO A 83 2.14 -5.57 1.24
C PRO A 83 0.76 -4.90 1.22
N HIS A 84 0.50 -4.12 0.18
CA HIS A 84 -0.76 -3.42 -0.05
C HIS A 84 -1.08 -3.40 -1.54
N ALA A 85 -2.36 -3.28 -1.88
CA ALA A 85 -2.83 -3.17 -3.25
C ALA A 85 -3.66 -1.89 -3.42
N TYR A 86 -3.55 -1.26 -4.59
CA TYR A 86 -4.43 -0.17 -4.99
C TYR A 86 -5.45 -0.73 -5.98
N LEU A 87 -6.73 -0.59 -5.65
CA LEU A 87 -7.81 -1.18 -6.45
C LEU A 87 -8.19 -0.36 -7.70
N LEU A 88 -7.84 0.93 -7.72
CA LEU A 88 -8.26 1.89 -8.77
C LEU A 88 -7.08 2.64 -9.40
N ALA A 89 -5.84 2.20 -9.15
CA ALA A 89 -4.65 2.87 -9.67
C ALA A 89 -3.51 1.88 -9.90
N THR A 90 -2.72 2.14 -10.94
CA THR A 90 -1.42 1.48 -11.13
C THR A 90 -0.32 2.33 -10.47
N LYS A 91 0.70 1.68 -9.88
CA LYS A 91 1.80 2.35 -9.18
C LYS A 91 3.12 2.17 -9.92
N ILE A 92 3.84 3.27 -10.13
CA ILE A 92 5.23 3.29 -10.59
C ILE A 92 6.10 3.79 -9.43
N LEU A 93 7.25 3.16 -9.20
CA LEU A 93 8.21 3.52 -8.14
C LEU A 93 9.55 3.88 -8.76
N ILE A 94 10.16 4.97 -8.28
CA ILE A 94 11.52 5.39 -8.62
C ILE A 94 12.30 5.48 -7.31
N VAL A 95 13.43 4.78 -7.22
CA VAL A 95 14.33 4.85 -6.07
C VAL A 95 15.27 6.04 -6.29
N LEU A 96 15.19 7.04 -5.41
CA LEU A 96 16.04 8.23 -5.47
C LEU A 96 17.41 7.99 -4.79
N GLU A 97 17.43 7.18 -3.74
CA GLU A 97 18.63 6.86 -2.97
C GLU A 97 18.53 5.45 -2.36
N GLY A 98 19.67 4.77 -2.22
CA GLY A 98 19.76 3.45 -1.59
C GLY A 98 19.34 2.29 -2.49
N THR A 99 18.89 1.20 -1.89
CA THR A 99 18.41 -0.01 -2.59
C THR A 99 17.15 -0.51 -1.90
N VAL A 100 16.11 -0.77 -2.68
CA VAL A 100 14.81 -1.25 -2.17
C VAL A 100 14.50 -2.59 -2.82
N ASN A 101 14.18 -3.59 -1.99
CA ASN A 101 13.61 -4.84 -2.46
C ASN A 101 12.08 -4.71 -2.49
N GLN A 102 11.46 -4.88 -3.67
CA GLN A 102 10.00 -4.81 -3.82
C GLN A 102 9.26 -6.07 -3.36
N ASN A 103 10.01 -7.15 -3.10
CA ASN A 103 9.51 -8.36 -2.46
C ASN A 103 10.38 -8.67 -1.23
N PRO A 104 10.36 -7.83 -0.18
CA PRO A 104 11.22 -8.05 0.98
C PRO A 104 10.84 -9.32 1.74
N GLY A 105 9.65 -9.89 1.49
CA GLY A 105 9.18 -11.11 2.13
C GLY A 105 8.81 -10.91 3.60
N VAL A 106 8.03 -11.88 4.10
CA VAL A 106 7.60 -12.14 5.49
C VAL A 106 7.26 -10.93 6.36
N ILE A 107 5.96 -10.62 6.44
CA ILE A 107 5.42 -10.00 7.66
C ILE A 107 5.48 -11.08 8.75
N THR A 108 6.18 -10.81 9.86
CA THR A 108 6.18 -11.72 10.99
C THR A 108 4.77 -11.77 11.58
N VAL A 109 4.17 -12.98 11.61
CA VAL A 109 2.79 -13.18 12.09
C VAL A 109 2.62 -12.58 13.49
N ALA A 110 3.66 -12.67 14.32
CA ALA A 110 3.63 -12.12 15.67
C ALA A 110 3.46 -10.58 15.67
N ASN A 111 4.18 -9.83 14.84
CA ASN A 111 4.04 -8.37 14.78
C ASN A 111 2.68 -7.96 14.19
N ALA A 112 2.18 -8.70 13.19
CA ALA A 112 0.87 -8.43 12.60
C ALA A 112 -0.30 -8.72 13.54
N VAL A 113 -0.17 -9.73 14.41
CA VAL A 113 -1.25 -10.20 15.30
C VAL A 113 -1.18 -9.53 16.67
N PHE A 114 0.02 -9.29 17.21
CA PHE A 114 0.21 -8.79 18.58
C PHE A 114 0.79 -7.36 18.66
N GLY A 115 1.30 -6.79 17.56
CA GLY A 115 1.88 -5.43 17.52
C GLY A 115 1.23 -4.50 16.49
N SER A 116 -0.02 -4.77 16.11
CA SER A 116 -0.77 -3.93 15.15
C SER A 116 -1.18 -2.60 15.76
N ILE A 117 -1.32 -1.55 14.94
CA ILE A 117 -1.86 -0.26 15.40
C ILE A 117 -3.08 0.11 14.54
N PRO A 118 -4.30 0.18 15.11
CA PRO A 118 -4.66 -0.12 16.51
C PRO A 118 -4.52 -1.62 16.86
N ASP A 119 -4.41 -1.91 18.17
CA ASP A 119 -4.33 -3.29 18.67
C ASP A 119 -5.58 -4.09 18.27
N ILE A 120 -5.40 -5.36 17.88
CA ILE A 120 -6.52 -6.30 17.79
C ILE A 120 -7.05 -6.54 19.21
N ALA A 121 -8.37 -6.46 19.37
CA ALA A 121 -9.02 -6.57 20.66
C ALA A 121 -8.65 -7.90 21.37
N MET A 122 -8.28 -7.80 22.65
CA MET A 122 -7.78 -8.94 23.43
C MET A 122 -8.79 -10.09 23.51
N ASP A 123 -10.09 -9.83 23.47
CA ASP A 123 -11.13 -10.85 23.47
C ASP A 123 -11.20 -11.64 22.17
N ILE A 124 -10.97 -10.99 21.02
CA ILE A 124 -10.85 -11.64 19.71
C ILE A 124 -9.63 -12.57 19.71
N LEU A 125 -8.47 -12.07 20.14
CA LEU A 125 -7.24 -12.86 20.19
C LEU A 125 -7.32 -14.00 21.22
N ALA A 126 -7.85 -13.73 22.41
CA ALA A 126 -8.06 -14.73 23.45
C ALA A 126 -8.93 -15.89 22.94
N LYS A 127 -10.01 -15.56 22.20
CA LYS A 127 -10.87 -16.56 21.58
C LYS A 127 -10.17 -17.31 20.44
N ALA A 128 -9.41 -16.61 19.59
CA ALA A 128 -8.73 -17.20 18.44
C ALA A 128 -7.62 -18.18 18.87
N PHE A 129 -6.86 -17.83 19.91
CA PHE A 129 -5.75 -18.63 20.42
C PHE A 129 -6.14 -19.52 21.61
N GLN A 130 -7.40 -19.45 22.06
CA GLN A 130 -7.94 -20.22 23.19
C GLN A 130 -7.13 -20.03 24.49
N VAL A 131 -6.74 -18.78 24.77
CA VAL A 131 -5.98 -18.38 25.96
C VAL A 131 -6.69 -17.25 26.71
N ASP A 132 -6.28 -16.99 27.95
CA ASP A 132 -6.81 -15.86 28.71
C ASP A 132 -6.37 -14.51 28.15
N LYS A 133 -7.21 -13.48 28.30
CA LYS A 133 -6.91 -12.10 27.89
C LYS A 133 -5.64 -11.55 28.55
N THR A 134 -5.31 -12.02 29.75
CA THR A 134 -4.09 -11.63 30.47
C THR A 134 -2.83 -12.09 29.75
N ILE A 135 -2.85 -13.30 29.18
CA ILE A 135 -1.75 -13.85 28.36
C ILE A 135 -1.62 -13.05 27.08
N VAL A 136 -2.74 -12.73 26.42
CA VAL A 136 -2.73 -11.88 25.21
C VAL A 136 -2.13 -10.51 25.51
N GLY A 137 -2.55 -9.83 26.57
CA GLY A 137 -1.99 -8.53 26.96
C GLY A 137 -0.49 -8.60 27.30
N GLN A 138 -0.05 -9.69 27.94
CA GLN A 138 1.39 -9.93 28.15
C GLN A 138 2.15 -10.09 26.84
N ILE A 139 1.60 -10.82 25.86
CA ILE A 139 2.24 -10.99 24.54
C ILE A 139 2.25 -9.65 23.80
N GLN A 140 1.12 -8.94 23.73
CA GLN A 140 1.03 -7.62 23.08
C GLN A 140 2.03 -6.63 23.68
N SER A 141 2.29 -6.68 25.00
CA SER A 141 3.31 -5.82 25.64
C SER A 141 4.76 -6.07 25.19
N LYS A 142 5.02 -7.14 24.43
CA LYS A 142 6.36 -7.49 23.89
C LYS A 142 6.58 -7.04 22.45
N PHE A 143 5.55 -6.53 21.79
CA PHE A 143 5.58 -6.02 20.42
C PHE A 143 5.26 -4.52 20.40
#